data_AF-A0A957CL50-F1
#
_entry.id   AF-A0A957CL50-F1
#
_cell.length_a   1.000
_cell.length_b   1.000
_cell.length_c   1.000
_cell.angle_alpha   90.00
_cell.angle_beta   90.00
_cell.angle_gamma   90.00
#
_symmetry.space_group_name_H-M   'P 1'
#
loop_
_entity.id
_entity.type
_entity.pdbx_description
1 polymer ?
#
loop_
_entity_poly.entity_id
_entity_poly.type
_entity_poly.pdbx_seq_one_letter_code
_entity_poly.pdbx_strand_id
1 'polypeptide(L)'
;MQLTLADLQDAGLPIQQLDPAQLSLSSRETAVPYTIANNTITFEGQAATDRYTAAHTYILEVGKPGQLAETAVSSAPVHSTIHLEENTVYESRARTPSHSATWFWHAIQPGSVITITATLPDHATGPWSLTMALWGLSANSDITPDHDLDVRLNGQPLTTLQWDGAAALTETIDLPPNELHPGSNQITFDNPTADNPVDVMLLDWVEIKYTSPGSASHSTNQQTVKPTDLSLARRPS
;
A
#
# COMPACT_ATOMS: atom_id res chain seq x y z
N MET A 1 -1.55 -3.88 10.52
CA MET A 1 -0.30 -4.50 10.00
C MET A 1 -0.28 -5.96 10.41
N GLN A 2 0.25 -6.85 9.57
CA GLN A 2 0.38 -8.29 9.87
C GLN A 2 1.79 -8.76 9.50
N LEU A 3 2.38 -9.62 10.34
CA LEU A 3 3.66 -10.30 10.09
C LEU A 3 3.47 -11.79 10.40
N THR A 4 3.69 -12.66 9.43
CA THR A 4 3.62 -14.10 9.62
C THR A 4 4.94 -14.66 10.13
N LEU A 5 4.92 -15.84 10.74
CA LEU A 5 6.13 -16.58 11.12
C LEU A 5 7.04 -16.81 9.90
N ALA A 6 6.45 -17.05 8.72
CA ALA A 6 7.20 -17.21 7.48
C ALA A 6 7.93 -15.91 7.09
N ASP A 7 7.24 -14.75 7.14
CA ASP A 7 7.87 -13.44 6.87
C ASP A 7 9.09 -13.19 7.76
N LEU A 8 8.99 -13.56 9.05
CA LEU A 8 10.10 -13.40 9.99
C LEU A 8 11.27 -14.36 9.70
N GLN A 9 10.97 -15.60 9.31
CA GLN A 9 11.98 -16.59 8.94
C GLN A 9 12.71 -16.20 7.65
N ASP A 10 11.97 -15.70 6.65
CA ASP A 10 12.51 -15.19 5.39
C ASP A 10 13.38 -13.94 5.61
N ALA A 11 13.04 -13.13 6.61
CA ALA A 11 13.86 -12.01 7.08
C ALA A 11 15.11 -12.46 7.90
N GLY A 12 15.31 -13.75 8.10
CA GLY A 12 16.49 -14.32 8.77
C GLY A 12 16.42 -14.34 10.30
N LEU A 13 15.25 -14.10 10.90
CA LEU A 13 15.07 -14.22 12.35
C LEU A 13 15.03 -15.70 12.75
N PRO A 14 15.84 -16.15 13.73
CA PRO A 14 15.90 -17.56 14.15
C PRO A 14 14.74 -17.91 15.10
N ILE A 15 13.50 -17.69 14.66
CA ILE A 15 12.27 -17.93 15.42
C ILE A 15 11.56 -19.16 14.88
N GLN A 16 11.26 -20.12 15.76
CA GLN A 16 10.48 -21.31 15.40
C GLN A 16 9.01 -21.22 15.79
N GLN A 17 8.67 -20.32 16.73
CA GLN A 17 7.33 -20.11 17.22
C GLN A 17 7.17 -18.67 17.68
N LEU A 18 6.00 -18.09 17.45
CA LEU A 18 5.66 -16.79 18.00
C LEU A 18 5.27 -16.95 19.48
N ASP A 19 6.19 -16.58 20.37
CA ASP A 19 5.98 -16.56 21.82
C ASP A 19 6.03 -15.11 22.32
N PRO A 20 4.93 -14.56 22.87
CA PRO A 20 4.92 -13.18 23.36
C PRO A 20 5.85 -12.94 24.55
N ALA A 21 6.27 -13.99 25.27
CA ALA A 21 7.29 -13.88 26.30
C ALA A 21 8.70 -13.64 25.73
N GLN A 22 8.88 -13.78 24.42
CA GLN A 22 10.16 -13.66 23.72
C GLN A 22 10.12 -12.63 22.58
N LEU A 23 9.04 -11.87 22.43
CA LEU A 23 8.89 -10.89 21.35
C LEU A 23 8.42 -9.54 21.90
N SER A 24 9.12 -8.47 21.57
CA SER A 24 8.67 -7.10 21.86
C SER A 24 8.63 -6.26 20.60
N LEU A 25 7.51 -5.56 20.38
CA LEU A 25 7.32 -4.64 19.26
C LEU A 25 7.36 -3.20 19.78
N SER A 26 8.07 -2.32 19.08
CA SER A 26 8.15 -0.90 19.42
C SER A 26 8.15 0.01 18.19
N SER A 27 7.74 1.26 18.39
CA SER A 27 7.86 2.35 17.43
C SER A 27 8.44 3.54 18.18
N ARG A 28 9.56 4.09 17.71
CA ARG A 28 10.27 5.21 18.38
C ARG A 28 10.44 4.96 19.89
N GLU A 29 10.92 3.78 20.25
CA GLU A 29 11.14 3.32 21.64
C GLU A 29 9.87 3.16 22.50
N THR A 30 8.69 3.44 21.96
CA THR A 30 7.42 3.21 22.63
C THR A 30 6.92 1.81 22.31
N ALA A 31 6.53 1.04 23.34
CA ALA A 31 5.94 -0.28 23.16
C ALA A 31 4.66 -0.21 22.32
N VAL A 32 4.55 -1.09 21.34
CA VAL A 32 3.37 -1.22 20.48
C VAL A 32 2.68 -2.53 20.85
N PRO A 33 1.44 -2.48 21.41
CA PRO A 33 0.69 -3.67 21.71
C PRO A 33 0.38 -4.49 20.45
N TYR A 34 0.44 -5.81 20.56
CA TYR A 34 0.14 -6.72 19.46
C TYR A 34 -0.65 -7.95 19.94
N THR A 35 -1.18 -8.70 18.98
CA THR A 35 -1.81 -10.01 19.20
C THR A 35 -1.07 -11.08 18.39
N ILE A 36 -1.13 -12.33 18.86
CA ILE A 36 -0.61 -13.50 18.12
C ILE A 36 -1.76 -14.48 17.91
N ALA A 37 -2.04 -14.82 16.65
CA ALA A 37 -2.98 -15.85 16.28
C ALA A 37 -2.55 -16.52 14.97
N ASN A 38 -2.69 -17.85 14.86
CA ASN A 38 -2.38 -18.61 13.64
C ASN A 38 -1.00 -18.31 13.03
N ASN A 39 0.04 -18.23 13.87
CA ASN A 39 1.40 -17.85 13.45
C ASN A 39 1.51 -16.47 12.81
N THR A 40 0.64 -15.54 13.17
CA THR A 40 0.66 -14.15 12.69
C THR A 40 0.65 -13.18 13.87
N ILE A 41 1.57 -12.22 13.86
CA ILE A 41 1.55 -11.03 14.71
C ILE A 41 0.66 -9.99 14.03
N THR A 42 -0.35 -9.48 14.75
CA THR A 42 -1.19 -8.37 14.27
C THR A 42 -1.09 -7.19 15.22
N PHE A 43 -0.88 -6.00 14.67
CA PHE A 43 -0.80 -4.74 15.42
C PHE A 43 -1.33 -3.56 14.60
N GLU A 44 -1.69 -2.49 15.30
CA GLU A 44 -2.13 -1.22 14.69
C GLU A 44 -0.93 -0.44 14.16
N GLY A 45 -0.88 -0.26 12.84
CA GLY A 45 0.12 0.56 12.17
C GLY A 45 -0.33 2.03 12.14
N GLN A 46 0.62 2.96 12.18
CA GLN A 46 0.44 4.38 11.95
C GLN A 46 0.99 4.72 10.58
N ALA A 47 0.27 5.55 9.84
CA ALA A 47 0.80 6.11 8.59
C ALA A 47 2.01 6.99 8.88
N ALA A 48 2.99 6.99 7.97
CA ALA A 48 4.10 7.92 8.06
C ALA A 48 3.59 9.35 7.97
N THR A 49 4.11 10.23 8.82
CA THR A 49 3.70 11.66 8.87
C THR A 49 4.63 12.58 8.08
N ASP A 50 5.71 12.05 7.51
CA ASP A 50 6.70 12.79 6.73
C ASP A 50 6.70 12.28 5.29
N ARG A 51 6.49 13.20 4.34
CA ARG A 51 6.50 12.96 2.89
C ARG A 51 7.85 12.48 2.33
N TYR A 52 8.91 12.49 3.14
CA TYR A 52 10.23 11.96 2.74
C TYR A 52 10.53 10.59 3.35
N THR A 53 9.60 10.04 4.12
CA THR A 53 9.69 8.67 4.63
C THR A 53 8.40 7.93 4.29
N ALA A 54 8.44 7.11 3.24
CA ALA A 54 7.30 6.27 2.85
C ALA A 54 6.93 5.21 3.91
N ALA A 55 7.78 4.98 4.92
CA ALA A 55 7.60 3.97 5.95
C ALA A 55 7.61 4.56 7.36
N HIS A 56 6.64 4.16 8.18
CA HIS A 56 6.70 4.30 9.63
C HIS A 56 7.38 3.06 10.22
N THR A 57 8.56 3.23 10.81
CA THR A 57 9.40 2.11 11.26
C THR A 57 8.91 1.50 12.57
N TYR A 58 8.79 0.18 12.56
CA TYR A 58 8.56 -0.65 13.75
C TYR A 58 9.77 -1.56 13.98
N ILE A 59 10.14 -1.77 15.23
CA ILE A 59 11.24 -2.66 15.63
C ILE A 59 10.65 -3.85 16.38
N LEU A 60 10.85 -5.05 15.84
CA LEU A 60 10.58 -6.32 16.51
C LEU A 60 11.88 -6.86 17.11
N GLU A 61 11.94 -6.99 18.43
CA GLU A 61 13.08 -7.58 19.14
C GLU A 61 12.73 -8.98 19.65
N VAL A 62 13.69 -9.90 19.57
CA VAL A 62 13.60 -11.28 20.07
C VAL A 62 14.31 -11.41 21.41
N GLY A 63 13.79 -12.25 22.31
CA GLY A 63 14.34 -12.49 23.65
C GLY A 63 13.89 -11.49 24.71
N LYS A 64 12.96 -10.58 24.36
CA LYS A 64 12.36 -9.62 25.29
C LYS A 64 10.85 -9.81 25.34
N PRO A 65 10.22 -9.81 26.54
CA PRO A 65 8.77 -9.90 26.63
C PRO A 65 8.10 -8.62 26.10
N GLY A 66 7.03 -8.80 25.33
CA GLY A 66 6.26 -7.70 24.75
C GLY A 66 4.95 -7.41 25.50
N GLN A 67 4.31 -6.31 25.11
CA GLN A 67 2.98 -5.97 25.58
C GLN A 67 1.93 -6.60 24.64
N LEU A 68 1.12 -7.50 25.18
CA LEU A 68 -0.06 -7.99 24.47
C LEU A 68 -1.14 -6.91 24.48
N ALA A 69 -1.81 -6.73 23.34
CA ALA A 69 -3.04 -5.95 23.30
C ALA A 69 -4.15 -6.72 24.04
N GLU A 70 -4.93 -6.03 24.86
CA GLU A 70 -6.18 -6.59 25.38
C GLU A 70 -7.13 -6.81 24.19
N THR A 71 -7.67 -8.02 24.07
CA THR A 71 -8.51 -8.40 22.93
C THR A 71 -9.87 -7.69 23.00
N ALA A 72 -9.94 -6.43 22.59
CA ALA A 72 -11.20 -5.81 22.21
C ALA A 72 -11.57 -6.35 20.82
N VAL A 73 -12.67 -7.11 20.76
CA VAL A 73 -13.16 -7.71 19.51
C VAL A 73 -13.80 -6.61 18.66
N SER A 74 -12.98 -5.87 17.92
CA SER A 74 -13.48 -5.02 16.83
C SER A 74 -13.22 -5.72 15.51
N SER A 75 -14.25 -6.35 14.96
CA SER A 75 -14.27 -6.82 13.57
C SER A 75 -14.62 -5.69 12.59
N ALA A 76 -14.51 -4.43 13.03
CA ALA A 76 -14.83 -3.30 12.18
C ALA A 76 -13.86 -3.27 10.99
N PRO A 77 -14.35 -3.02 9.76
CA PRO A 77 -13.49 -2.83 8.61
C PRO A 77 -12.51 -1.68 8.90
N VAL A 78 -11.23 -1.92 8.63
CA VAL A 78 -10.18 -0.90 8.78
C VAL A 78 -9.83 -0.37 7.41
N HIS A 79 -9.79 0.95 7.27
CA HIS A 79 -9.27 1.58 6.07
C HIS A 79 -7.75 1.56 6.09
N SER A 80 -7.17 1.07 5.01
CA SER A 80 -5.74 0.95 4.80
C SER A 80 -5.37 1.61 3.47
N THR A 81 -4.09 1.93 3.32
CA THR A 81 -3.58 2.69 2.19
C THR A 81 -2.29 2.04 1.68
N ILE A 82 -2.11 2.03 0.36
CA ILE A 82 -0.81 1.82 -0.29
C ILE A 82 -0.38 3.14 -0.91
N HIS A 83 0.79 3.63 -0.52
CA HIS A 83 1.43 4.81 -1.10
C HIS A 83 2.59 4.38 -1.99
N LEU A 84 2.62 4.87 -3.22
CA LEU A 84 3.63 4.57 -4.22
C LEU A 84 4.28 5.88 -4.68
N GLU A 85 5.58 6.00 -4.46
CA GLU A 85 6.39 7.12 -4.91
C GLU A 85 7.86 6.68 -5.07
N GLU A 86 8.58 7.30 -5.99
CA GLU A 86 10.03 7.33 -5.96
C GLU A 86 10.51 8.76 -6.24
N ASN A 87 11.72 9.11 -5.82
CA ASN A 87 12.28 10.45 -5.99
C ASN A 87 13.35 10.45 -7.09
N THR A 88 12.93 10.24 -8.34
CA THR A 88 13.87 10.06 -9.47
C THR A 88 14.07 11.31 -10.33
N VAL A 89 13.10 12.22 -10.33
CA VAL A 89 13.12 13.45 -11.12
C VAL A 89 13.20 14.66 -10.20
N TYR A 90 14.28 15.44 -10.30
CA TYR A 90 14.40 16.72 -9.60
C TYR A 90 13.92 17.86 -10.48
N GLU A 91 13.00 18.68 -9.96
CA GLU A 91 12.54 19.90 -10.63
C GLU A 91 12.41 21.06 -9.62
N SER A 92 13.37 21.97 -9.65
CA SER A 92 13.38 23.14 -8.76
C SER A 92 12.29 24.16 -9.07
N ARG A 93 11.81 24.24 -10.32
CA ARG A 93 10.78 25.21 -10.75
C ARG A 93 9.41 24.92 -10.12
N ALA A 94 9.16 23.67 -9.71
CA ALA A 94 7.95 23.31 -8.98
C ALA A 94 7.89 23.94 -7.58
N ARG A 95 9.02 24.40 -7.04
CA ARG A 95 9.04 25.10 -5.75
C ARG A 95 8.40 26.47 -5.88
N THR A 96 7.19 26.59 -5.37
CA THR A 96 6.44 27.85 -5.25
C THR A 96 6.12 28.12 -3.77
N PRO A 97 5.65 29.33 -3.40
CA PRO A 97 5.18 29.59 -2.04
C PRO A 97 4.05 28.64 -1.58
N SER A 98 3.26 28.12 -2.52
CA SER A 98 2.14 27.19 -2.26
C SER A 98 2.48 25.72 -2.48
N HIS A 99 3.61 25.40 -3.11
CA HIS A 99 4.04 24.03 -3.41
C HIS A 99 5.53 23.84 -3.13
N SER A 100 5.87 22.95 -2.20
CA SER A 100 7.25 22.83 -1.70
C SER A 100 7.98 21.55 -2.13
N ALA A 101 7.32 20.66 -2.88
CA ALA A 101 7.96 19.47 -3.44
C ALA A 101 8.86 19.87 -4.63
N THR A 102 9.96 19.16 -4.78
CA THR A 102 10.94 19.35 -5.87
C THR A 102 11.46 18.05 -6.41
N TRP A 103 11.00 16.93 -5.86
CA TRP A 103 11.32 15.59 -6.31
C TRP A 103 10.00 14.94 -6.71
N PHE A 104 10.05 14.23 -7.82
CA PHE A 104 8.91 13.59 -8.47
C PHE A 104 9.33 12.19 -8.92
N TRP A 105 8.33 11.35 -9.16
CA TRP A 105 8.55 9.98 -9.59
C TRP A 105 8.84 9.87 -11.08
N HIS A 106 7.96 10.38 -11.93
CA HIS A 106 8.12 10.26 -13.38
C HIS A 106 7.86 11.59 -14.09
N ALA A 107 8.63 11.86 -15.14
CA ALA A 107 8.26 12.87 -16.13
C ALA A 107 7.44 12.18 -17.23
N ILE A 108 6.29 12.75 -17.54
CA ILE A 108 5.37 12.28 -18.59
C ILE A 108 5.43 13.32 -19.72
N GLN A 109 6.00 12.93 -20.85
CA GLN A 109 6.16 13.75 -22.05
C GLN A 109 4.97 13.56 -23.00
N PRO A 110 4.75 14.48 -23.95
CA PRO A 110 3.76 14.29 -25.00
C PRO A 110 4.04 12.99 -25.76
N GLY A 111 3.01 12.16 -25.91
CA GLY A 111 3.08 10.86 -26.60
C GLY A 111 3.68 9.73 -25.77
N SER A 112 4.00 9.98 -24.51
CA SER A 112 4.55 8.95 -23.64
C SER A 112 3.46 8.24 -22.85
N VAL A 113 3.70 6.95 -22.64
CA VAL A 113 2.88 6.10 -21.78
C VAL A 113 3.78 5.56 -20.67
N ILE A 114 3.35 5.73 -19.43
CA ILE A 114 4.01 5.11 -18.28
C ILE A 114 3.03 4.18 -17.56
N THR A 115 3.53 3.09 -16.99
CA THR A 115 2.73 2.13 -16.23
C THR A 115 3.39 1.87 -14.88
N ILE A 116 2.60 2.00 -13.82
CA ILE A 116 2.97 1.71 -12.43
C ILE A 116 2.24 0.45 -11.99
N THR A 117 2.94 -0.41 -11.23
CA THR A 117 2.35 -1.61 -10.64
C THR A 117 2.09 -1.40 -9.16
N ALA A 118 0.84 -1.62 -8.74
CA ALA A 118 0.43 -1.63 -7.35
C ALA A 118 0.13 -3.07 -6.91
N THR A 119 0.78 -3.55 -5.84
CA THR A 119 0.51 -4.89 -5.30
C THR A 119 -0.37 -4.78 -4.05
N LEU A 120 -1.61 -5.25 -4.14
CA LEU A 120 -2.57 -5.26 -3.04
C LEU A 120 -2.47 -6.56 -2.22
N PRO A 121 -2.64 -6.51 -0.89
CA PRO A 121 -2.72 -7.72 -0.06
C PRO A 121 -3.92 -8.62 -0.43
N ASP A 122 -3.79 -9.93 -0.22
CA ASP A 122 -4.83 -10.96 -0.45
C ASP A 122 -6.18 -10.67 0.25
N HIS A 123 -6.14 -9.94 1.35
CA HIS A 123 -7.31 -9.59 2.16
C HIS A 123 -7.87 -8.20 1.86
N ALA A 124 -7.33 -7.49 0.86
CA ALA A 124 -7.82 -6.17 0.47
C ALA A 124 -9.20 -6.30 -0.19
N THR A 125 -10.12 -5.45 0.24
CA THR A 125 -11.49 -5.37 -0.28
C THR A 125 -11.91 -3.91 -0.48
N GLY A 126 -12.96 -3.70 -1.27
CA GLY A 126 -13.55 -2.38 -1.46
C GLY A 126 -14.31 -1.88 -0.23
N PRO A 127 -14.75 -0.60 -0.22
CA PRO A 127 -14.60 0.38 -1.29
C PRO A 127 -13.14 0.81 -1.50
N TRP A 128 -12.84 1.22 -2.73
CA TRP A 128 -11.50 1.61 -3.15
C TRP A 128 -11.50 3.06 -3.64
N SER A 129 -10.40 3.76 -3.42
CA SER A 129 -10.14 5.02 -4.12
C SER A 129 -8.70 5.09 -4.60
N LEU A 130 -8.50 5.70 -5.76
CA LEU A 130 -7.20 6.02 -6.33
C LEU A 130 -6.99 7.53 -6.22
N THR A 131 -5.95 7.95 -5.51
CA THR A 131 -5.52 9.35 -5.44
C THR A 131 -4.20 9.50 -6.16
N MET A 132 -4.05 10.56 -6.97
CA MET A 132 -2.84 10.82 -7.73
C MET A 132 -2.45 12.28 -7.56
N ALA A 133 -1.16 12.55 -7.39
CA ALA A 133 -0.62 13.91 -7.35
C ALA A 133 0.30 14.14 -8.53
N LEU A 134 0.06 15.23 -9.26
CA LEU A 134 0.80 15.64 -10.44
C LEU A 134 1.21 17.10 -10.36
N TRP A 135 2.17 17.48 -11.19
CA TRP A 135 2.58 18.85 -11.43
C TRP A 135 2.71 19.10 -12.93
N GLY A 136 1.96 20.07 -13.48
CA GLY A 136 2.19 20.59 -14.82
C GLY A 136 3.55 21.28 -14.88
N LEU A 137 4.47 20.81 -15.73
CA LEU A 137 5.78 21.45 -15.89
C LEU A 137 5.77 22.53 -16.96
N SER A 138 5.00 22.31 -18.02
CA SER A 138 4.79 23.26 -19.11
C SER A 138 3.59 24.17 -18.85
N ALA A 139 3.43 25.16 -19.73
CA ALA A 139 2.20 25.91 -19.90
C ALA A 139 2.10 26.35 -21.35
N ASN A 140 0.90 26.35 -21.93
CA ASN A 140 0.64 26.83 -23.28
C ASN A 140 -0.61 27.73 -23.28
N SER A 141 -0.41 29.04 -23.31
CA SER A 141 -1.50 30.02 -23.22
C SER A 141 -2.48 30.03 -24.39
N ASP A 142 -2.15 29.36 -25.49
CA ASP A 142 -3.02 29.28 -26.67
C ASP A 142 -3.95 28.05 -26.63
N ILE A 143 -3.80 27.18 -25.63
CA ILE A 143 -4.58 25.95 -25.43
C ILE A 143 -5.17 25.97 -24.02
N THR A 144 -6.42 25.55 -23.87
CA THR A 144 -7.10 25.48 -22.56
C THR A 144 -8.14 24.35 -22.61
N PRO A 145 -8.01 23.29 -21.80
CA PRO A 145 -6.90 22.99 -20.88
C PRO A 145 -5.58 22.70 -21.61
N ASP A 146 -4.43 23.13 -21.08
CA ASP A 146 -3.11 22.91 -21.70
C ASP A 146 -2.39 21.61 -21.28
N HIS A 147 -2.95 20.88 -20.31
CA HIS A 147 -2.55 19.53 -19.94
C HIS A 147 -3.69 18.54 -20.21
N ASP A 148 -3.37 17.38 -20.79
CA ASP A 148 -4.30 16.27 -21.01
C ASP A 148 -3.63 14.93 -20.68
N LEU A 149 -4.25 14.12 -19.81
CA LEU A 149 -3.72 12.85 -19.38
C LEU A 149 -4.80 11.78 -19.23
N ASP A 150 -4.73 10.76 -20.07
CA ASP A 150 -5.57 9.57 -19.96
C ASP A 150 -5.04 8.63 -18.87
N VAL A 151 -5.91 8.26 -17.93
CA VAL A 151 -5.60 7.31 -16.87
C VAL A 151 -6.37 6.02 -17.11
N ARG A 152 -5.67 4.89 -17.03
CA ARG A 152 -6.25 3.55 -17.18
C ARG A 152 -5.87 2.67 -16.01
N LEU A 153 -6.81 1.82 -15.58
CA LEU A 153 -6.59 0.81 -14.55
C LEU A 153 -6.79 -0.58 -15.17
N ASN A 154 -5.79 -1.45 -15.03
CA ASN A 154 -5.81 -2.81 -15.58
C ASN A 154 -6.19 -2.85 -17.08
N GLY A 155 -5.74 -1.83 -17.83
CA GLY A 155 -6.02 -1.65 -19.26
C GLY A 155 -7.39 -1.04 -19.59
N GLN A 156 -8.27 -0.85 -18.62
CA GLN A 156 -9.56 -0.19 -18.81
C GLN A 156 -9.45 1.33 -18.61
N PRO A 157 -10.12 2.15 -19.45
CA PRO A 157 -10.19 3.59 -19.23
C PRO A 157 -10.81 3.91 -17.87
N LEU A 158 -10.15 4.77 -17.09
CA LEU A 158 -10.62 5.20 -15.78
C LEU A 158 -11.10 6.66 -15.82
N THR A 159 -10.25 7.58 -16.25
CA THR A 159 -10.58 9.00 -16.39
C THR A 159 -9.62 9.70 -17.36
N THR A 160 -9.93 10.94 -17.71
CA THR A 160 -9.01 11.88 -18.36
C THR A 160 -8.85 13.08 -17.44
N LEU A 161 -7.60 13.43 -17.11
CA LEU A 161 -7.27 14.59 -16.29
C LEU A 161 -6.90 15.76 -17.17
N GLN A 162 -7.46 16.92 -16.87
CA GLN A 162 -7.22 18.15 -17.61
C GLN A 162 -7.04 19.33 -16.66
N TRP A 163 -5.98 20.11 -16.86
CA TRP A 163 -5.71 21.32 -16.06
C TRP A 163 -4.87 22.31 -16.86
N ASP A 164 -4.69 23.50 -16.30
CA ASP A 164 -3.93 24.59 -16.93
C ASP A 164 -2.64 24.92 -16.16
N GLY A 165 -1.59 25.13 -16.94
CA GLY A 165 -0.36 25.78 -16.56
C GLY A 165 0.54 24.98 -15.63
N ALA A 166 1.62 25.65 -15.22
CA ALA A 166 2.61 25.09 -14.33
C ALA A 166 2.08 25.03 -12.88
N ALA A 167 1.21 24.06 -12.60
CA ALA A 167 0.44 23.97 -11.37
C ALA A 167 0.34 22.52 -10.85
N ALA A 168 0.10 22.39 -9.55
CA ALA A 168 -0.17 21.12 -8.91
C ALA A 168 -1.61 20.68 -9.18
N LEU A 169 -1.81 19.38 -9.43
CA LEU A 169 -3.09 18.71 -9.48
C LEU A 169 -3.08 17.57 -8.46
N THR A 170 -4.16 17.42 -7.70
CA THR A 170 -4.41 16.21 -6.90
C THR A 170 -5.84 15.78 -7.14
N GLU A 171 -6.00 14.57 -7.67
CA GLU A 171 -7.30 14.02 -8.02
C GLU A 171 -7.54 12.73 -7.27
N THR A 172 -8.77 12.54 -6.76
CA THR A 172 -9.22 11.31 -6.10
C THR A 172 -10.40 10.74 -6.85
N ILE A 173 -10.28 9.46 -7.23
CA ILE A 173 -11.30 8.74 -7.99
C ILE A 173 -11.80 7.57 -7.13
N ASP A 174 -13.10 7.57 -6.84
CA ASP A 174 -13.76 6.40 -6.26
C ASP A 174 -13.86 5.31 -7.32
N LEU A 175 -13.33 4.12 -7.02
CA LEU A 175 -13.33 3.02 -7.99
C LEU A 175 -14.54 2.11 -7.76
N PRO A 176 -15.22 1.69 -8.85
CA PRO A 176 -16.24 0.66 -8.77
C PRO A 176 -15.75 -0.63 -8.07
N PRO A 177 -16.67 -1.39 -7.45
CA PRO A 177 -16.32 -2.71 -6.94
C PRO A 177 -15.74 -3.59 -8.07
N ASN A 178 -14.63 -4.27 -7.77
CA ASN A 178 -13.91 -5.22 -8.65
C ASN A 178 -12.97 -4.62 -9.72
N GLU A 179 -12.78 -3.30 -9.78
CA GLU A 179 -11.75 -2.71 -10.66
C GLU A 179 -10.32 -3.02 -10.19
N LEU A 180 -10.16 -3.16 -8.88
CA LEU A 180 -8.96 -3.66 -8.23
C LEU A 180 -9.17 -5.08 -7.71
N HIS A 181 -8.09 -5.86 -7.74
CA HIS A 181 -8.05 -7.20 -7.16
C HIS A 181 -6.81 -7.38 -6.30
N PRO A 182 -6.82 -8.32 -5.33
CA PRO A 182 -5.58 -8.67 -4.64
C PRO A 182 -4.45 -9.07 -5.61
N GLY A 183 -3.22 -8.82 -5.20
CA GLY A 183 -2.04 -8.95 -6.04
C GLY A 183 -1.81 -7.73 -6.94
N SER A 184 -1.22 -7.98 -8.11
CA SER A 184 -0.70 -6.94 -9.00
C SER A 184 -1.79 -6.26 -9.83
N ASN A 185 -1.90 -4.94 -9.73
CA ASN A 185 -2.76 -4.08 -10.56
C ASN A 185 -1.89 -3.06 -11.31
N GLN A 186 -2.27 -2.69 -12.53
CA GLN A 186 -1.52 -1.76 -13.38
C GLN A 186 -2.27 -0.43 -13.53
N ILE A 187 -1.61 0.67 -13.20
CA ILE A 187 -2.09 2.03 -13.40
C ILE A 187 -1.27 2.63 -14.54
N THR A 188 -1.94 3.00 -15.62
CA THR A 188 -1.29 3.54 -16.82
C THR A 188 -1.67 5.00 -17.00
N PHE A 189 -0.68 5.83 -17.28
CA PHE A 189 -0.82 7.25 -17.61
C PHE A 189 -0.34 7.44 -19.04
N ASP A 190 -1.23 7.94 -19.89
CA ASP A 190 -1.02 8.11 -21.33
C ASP A 190 -1.23 9.59 -21.66
N ASN A 191 -0.14 10.30 -21.97
CA ASN A 191 -0.19 11.69 -22.39
C ASN A 191 -0.27 11.72 -23.93
N PRO A 192 -1.42 12.01 -24.53
CA PRO A 192 -1.59 11.92 -25.97
C PRO A 192 -0.84 13.06 -26.69
N THR A 193 -0.15 12.75 -27.79
CA THR A 193 0.57 13.77 -28.60
C THR A 193 -0.33 14.78 -29.33
N ALA A 194 -1.65 14.56 -29.38
CA ALA A 194 -2.49 15.09 -30.44
C ALA A 194 -2.63 16.62 -30.42
N ASP A 195 -2.70 17.23 -29.24
CA ASP A 195 -3.20 18.60 -29.13
C ASP A 195 -2.18 19.61 -28.57
N ASN A 196 -1.17 19.19 -27.80
CA ASN A 196 -0.15 20.10 -27.26
C ASN A 196 1.27 19.48 -27.24
N PRO A 197 2.17 19.83 -28.17
CA PRO A 197 3.50 19.22 -28.28
C PRO A 197 4.48 19.65 -27.17
N VAL A 198 4.06 20.58 -26.30
CA VAL A 198 4.86 20.99 -25.13
C VAL A 198 4.28 20.49 -23.82
N ASP A 199 3.20 19.70 -23.82
CA ASP A 199 2.54 19.16 -22.63
C ASP A 199 3.46 18.20 -21.86
N VAL A 200 4.21 18.76 -20.91
CA VAL A 200 5.07 18.00 -20.01
C VAL A 200 4.55 18.15 -18.60
N MET A 201 4.40 17.02 -17.92
CA MET A 201 3.93 16.95 -16.54
C MET A 201 4.79 15.98 -15.74
N LEU A 202 4.73 16.10 -14.42
CA LEU A 202 5.46 15.27 -13.47
C LEU A 202 4.46 14.54 -12.59
N LEU A 203 4.59 13.22 -12.48
CA LEU A 203 3.89 12.42 -11.49
C LEU A 203 4.68 12.46 -10.18
N ASP A 204 4.04 12.86 -9.09
CA ASP A 204 4.63 12.87 -7.75
C ASP A 204 4.43 11.50 -7.09
N TRP A 205 3.19 11.14 -6.77
CA TRP A 205 2.84 9.88 -6.12
C TRP A 205 1.45 9.39 -6.51
N VAL A 206 1.22 8.11 -6.21
CA VAL A 206 -0.08 7.45 -6.34
C VAL A 206 -0.43 6.75 -5.04
N GLU A 207 -1.67 6.92 -4.58
CA GLU A 207 -2.20 6.32 -3.37
C GLU A 207 -3.45 5.49 -3.67
N ILE A 208 -3.50 4.25 -3.19
CA ILE A 208 -4.70 3.41 -3.22
C ILE A 208 -5.20 3.21 -1.81
N LYS A 209 -6.43 3.67 -1.55
CA LYS A 209 -7.16 3.35 -0.33
C LYS A 209 -7.98 2.08 -0.54
N TYR A 210 -7.96 1.22 0.47
CA TYR A 210 -8.73 -0.02 0.51
C TYR A 210 -9.28 -0.29 1.91
N THR A 211 -10.13 -1.30 2.01
CA THR A 211 -10.66 -1.79 3.27
C THR A 211 -10.14 -3.20 3.53
N SER A 212 -9.66 -3.44 4.75
CA SER A 212 -9.23 -4.76 5.23
C SER A 212 -10.16 -5.23 6.37
N PRO A 213 -10.46 -6.52 6.48
CA PRO A 213 -11.16 -7.05 7.65
C PRO A 213 -10.41 -6.66 8.93
N GLY A 214 -11.09 -6.01 9.87
CA GLY A 214 -10.59 -5.92 11.25
C GLY A 214 -10.34 -7.33 11.75
N SER A 215 -9.13 -7.63 12.21
CA SER A 215 -8.74 -9.01 12.54
C SER A 215 -9.67 -9.57 13.62
N ALA A 216 -10.53 -10.52 13.22
CA ALA A 216 -11.37 -11.26 14.13
C ALA A 216 -10.50 -12.27 14.89
N SER A 217 -10.22 -11.98 16.16
CA SER A 217 -9.91 -13.03 17.12
C SER A 217 -11.24 -13.73 17.44
N HIS A 218 -11.47 -14.93 16.92
CA HIS A 218 -12.54 -15.79 17.40
C HIS A 218 -12.01 -17.18 17.74
N SER A 219 -12.12 -17.48 19.03
CA SER A 219 -11.84 -18.77 19.65
C SER A 219 -12.84 -19.85 19.22
N THR A 220 -12.29 -21.05 19.04
CA THR A 220 -12.87 -22.37 19.29
C THR A 220 -14.06 -22.84 18.41
N ASN A 221 -13.77 -23.83 17.57
CA ASN A 221 -14.54 -25.07 17.61
C ASN A 221 -13.57 -26.25 17.62
N GLN A 222 -13.47 -26.89 18.80
CA GLN A 222 -12.96 -28.24 18.90
C GLN A 222 -13.89 -29.15 18.09
N GLN A 223 -13.42 -29.68 16.98
CA GLN A 223 -13.91 -30.98 16.52
C GLN A 223 -13.02 -32.04 17.15
N THR A 224 -13.55 -32.62 18.23
CA THR A 224 -13.10 -33.87 18.81
C THR A 224 -13.20 -34.95 17.74
N VAL A 225 -12.10 -35.26 17.06
CA VAL A 225 -11.98 -36.52 16.33
C VAL A 225 -11.45 -37.54 17.32
N LYS A 226 -12.32 -38.51 17.69
CA LYS A 226 -11.94 -39.67 18.50
C LYS A 226 -10.74 -40.40 17.85
N PRO A 227 -9.79 -40.93 18.64
CA PRO A 227 -8.73 -41.75 18.09
C PRO A 227 -9.36 -43.03 17.51
N THR A 228 -9.16 -43.28 16.22
CA THR A 228 -9.36 -44.63 15.69
C THR A 228 -8.08 -45.39 15.96
N ASP A 229 -8.18 -46.30 16.93
CA ASP A 229 -7.22 -47.33 17.25
C ASP A 229 -7.03 -48.23 16.02
N LEU A 230 -5.79 -48.30 15.52
CA LEU A 230 -5.33 -49.46 14.75
C LEU A 230 -3.92 -49.83 15.25
N SER A 231 -3.95 -50.64 16.30
CA SER A 231 -2.88 -51.53 16.71
C SER A 231 -2.18 -52.26 15.54
N LEU A 232 -0.85 -52.17 15.56
CA LEU A 232 0.17 -53.20 15.31
C LEU A 232 -0.17 -54.34 14.32
N ALA A 233 0.61 -54.39 13.23
CA ALA A 233 1.16 -55.65 12.74
C ALA A 233 2.66 -55.48 12.39
N ARG A 234 3.51 -56.23 13.11
CA ARG A 234 4.94 -56.39 12.81
C ARG A 234 5.13 -57.44 11.71
N ARG A 235 5.96 -57.07 10.72
CA ARG A 235 7.05 -57.84 10.07
C ARG A 235 6.66 -59.09 9.23
N PRO A 236 7.57 -59.73 8.44
CA PRO A 236 8.86 -59.30 7.85
C PRO A 236 9.00 -59.66 6.35
N SER A 237 10.05 -59.13 5.71
CA SER A 237 11.12 -59.92 5.07
C SER A 237 12.31 -59.00 4.82
#